data_AF-A0A5Q0N2K1-F1
#
_entry.id   AF-A0A5Q0N2K1-F1
#
_cell.length_a   1.000
_cell.length_b   1.000
_cell.length_c   1.000
_cell.angle_alpha   90.00
_cell.angle_beta   90.00
_cell.angle_gamma   90.00
#
_symmetry.space_group_name_H-M   'P 1'
#
loop_
_entity.id
_entity.type
_entity.pdbx_description
1 polymer ?
#
loop_
_entity_poly.entity_id
_entity_poly.type
_entity_poly.pdbx_seq_one_letter_code
_entity_poly.pdbx_strand_id
1 'polypeptide(L)'
;MMQFKNNSDIFYSDTDSIFTSKPLPSEMIGSELGLMKDELGGKLIKEAYFFDIKKYGYWYEDNNKLKVEKSVFAGLKRNSLTFAEIIEIFNGKQFIKEIPLRFYKSFKDLNIRIGSSEITIEKTNMKKLVDNQYQPLKINHLNLNLENRSFIKYLINKIKIHRKIYKSITLIM
;
A
#
# COMPACT_ATOMS: atom_id res chain seq x y z
N MET A 1 13.37 -6.08 10.08
CA MET A 1 12.36 -5.10 9.61
C MET A 1 11.25 -4.80 10.61
N MET A 2 10.66 -5.80 11.29
CA MET A 2 9.56 -5.54 12.25
C MET A 2 9.95 -4.56 13.37
N GLN A 3 11.21 -4.59 13.82
CA GLN A 3 11.77 -3.63 14.77
C GLN A 3 11.65 -2.15 14.34
N PHE A 4 11.59 -1.87 13.04
CA PHE A 4 11.49 -0.53 12.49
C PHE A 4 10.04 -0.08 12.26
N LYS A 5 9.05 -0.98 12.38
CA LYS A 5 7.64 -0.59 12.16
C LYS A 5 7.02 0.11 13.38
N ASN A 6 7.60 -0.06 14.57
CA ASN A 6 7.06 0.44 15.83
C ASN A 6 7.83 1.63 16.40
N ASN A 7 8.77 2.21 15.64
CA ASN A 7 9.57 3.35 16.10
C ASN A 7 8.94 4.66 15.60
N SER A 8 8.73 5.62 16.50
CA SER A 8 8.13 6.92 16.21
C SER A 8 8.97 7.81 15.29
N ASP A 9 10.27 7.52 15.14
CA ASP A 9 11.16 8.27 14.26
C ASP A 9 11.06 7.86 12.77
N ILE A 10 10.12 6.97 12.43
CA ILE A 10 9.98 6.39 11.08
C ILE A 10 8.75 6.97 10.38
N PHE A 11 9.01 7.71 9.31
CA PHE A 11 7.97 8.34 8.48
C PHE A 11 7.37 7.37 7.46
N TYR A 12 8.18 6.44 6.96
CA TYR A 12 7.75 5.47 5.96
C TYR A 12 8.61 4.21 6.02
N SER A 13 8.01 3.06 5.69
CA SER A 13 8.71 1.79 5.51
C SER A 13 8.10 1.01 4.35
N ASP A 14 8.93 0.40 3.50
CA ASP A 14 8.51 -0.55 2.48
C ASP A 14 9.50 -1.70 2.38
N THR A 15 9.02 -2.91 2.67
CA THR A 15 9.71 -4.21 2.57
C THR A 15 11.10 -4.26 3.21
N ASP A 16 12.09 -3.62 2.58
CA ASP A 16 13.51 -3.58 2.89
C ASP A 16 14.07 -2.15 3.08
N SER A 17 13.23 -1.11 3.00
CA SER A 17 13.61 0.30 3.10
C SER A 17 12.81 1.06 4.17
N ILE A 18 13.43 2.07 4.77
CA ILE A 18 12.81 2.97 5.75
C ILE A 18 13.24 4.42 5.51
N PHE A 19 12.39 5.35 5.90
CA PHE A 19 12.66 6.78 5.92
C PHE A 19 12.51 7.27 7.35
N THR A 20 13.56 7.87 7.91
CA THR A 20 13.63 8.19 9.33
C THR A 20 14.02 9.64 9.56
N SER A 21 13.61 10.20 10.70
CA SER A 21 13.99 11.56 11.12
C SER A 21 15.42 11.65 11.64
N LYS A 22 15.96 10.52 12.14
CA LYS A 22 17.30 10.41 12.70
C LYS A 22 18.09 9.31 12.00
N PRO A 23 19.42 9.45 11.89
CA PRO A 23 20.27 8.37 11.42
C PRO A 23 20.07 7.10 12.26
N LEU A 24 20.13 5.94 11.62
CA LEU A 24 20.22 4.69 12.36
C LEU A 24 21.57 4.60 13.09
N PRO A 25 21.64 3.84 14.19
CA PRO A 25 22.92 3.52 14.83
C PRO A 25 23.91 2.92 13.83
N SER A 26 25.19 3.28 13.96
CA SER A 26 26.26 2.86 13.04
C SER A 26 26.35 1.34 12.87
N GLU A 27 26.07 0.59 13.93
CA GLU A 27 26.07 -0.87 13.94
C GLU A 27 24.94 -1.50 13.10
N MET A 28 23.92 -0.73 12.72
CA MET A 28 22.83 -1.18 11.86
C MET A 28 23.03 -0.81 10.39
N ILE A 29 24.08 -0.03 10.07
CA ILE A 29 24.35 0.47 8.72
C ILE A 29 25.60 -0.21 8.16
N GLY A 30 25.49 -0.80 6.96
CA GLY A 30 26.62 -1.40 6.29
C GLY A 30 26.25 -2.10 4.99
N SER A 31 27.27 -2.62 4.29
CA SER A 31 27.11 -3.42 3.08
C SER A 31 26.96 -4.92 3.35
N GLU A 32 27.09 -5.33 4.62
CA GLU A 32 27.04 -6.74 5.01
C GLU A 32 25.61 -7.26 5.05
N LEU A 33 25.46 -8.58 4.94
CA LEU A 33 24.16 -9.23 4.94
C LEU A 33 23.44 -8.98 6.27
N GLY A 34 22.21 -8.47 6.17
CA GLY A 34 21.37 -8.19 7.34
C GLY A 34 21.48 -6.76 7.88
N LEU A 35 22.42 -5.95 7.38
CA LEU A 35 22.51 -4.52 7.70
C LEU A 35 21.72 -3.66 6.72
N MET A 36 21.35 -2.45 7.15
CA MET A 36 20.69 -1.46 6.31
C MET A 36 21.73 -0.71 5.50
N LYS A 37 21.47 -0.53 4.20
CA LYS A 37 22.33 0.31 3.36
C LYS A 37 21.87 1.76 3.45
N ASP A 38 22.80 2.69 3.62
CA ASP A 38 22.54 4.10 3.39
C ASP A 38 22.47 4.37 1.87
N GLU A 39 21.25 4.48 1.34
CA GLU A 39 21.03 4.71 -0.09
C GLU A 39 21.42 6.11 -0.56
N LEU A 40 21.52 7.09 0.35
CA LEU A 40 21.82 8.49 0.02
C LEU A 40 23.29 8.83 0.25
N GLY A 41 24.03 7.97 0.97
CA GLY A 41 25.45 8.14 1.26
C GLY A 41 25.70 9.40 2.08
N GLY A 42 25.05 9.49 3.23
CA GLY A 42 25.14 10.56 4.22
C GLY A 42 24.32 11.81 3.91
N LYS A 43 23.61 11.85 2.77
CA LYS A 43 22.82 13.02 2.37
C LYS A 43 21.46 13.02 3.06
N LEU A 44 20.98 14.21 3.38
CA LEU A 44 19.71 14.42 4.06
C LEU A 44 18.62 14.80 3.06
N ILE A 45 17.48 14.13 3.20
CA ILE A 45 16.25 14.51 2.51
C ILE A 45 15.79 15.86 3.08
N LYS A 46 15.55 16.82 2.20
CA LYS A 46 15.11 18.16 2.58
C LYS A 46 13.59 18.24 2.70
N GLU A 47 12.90 17.53 1.81
CA GLU A 47 11.44 17.47 1.79
C GLU A 47 11.00 16.15 1.17
N ALA A 48 9.92 15.59 1.72
CA ALA A 48 9.32 14.36 1.22
C ALA A 48 7.80 14.39 1.38
N TYR A 49 7.12 13.75 0.43
CA TYR A 49 5.68 13.50 0.47
C TYR A 49 5.44 12.00 0.37
N PHE A 50 4.76 11.45 1.37
CA PHE A 50 4.35 10.05 1.42
C PHE A 50 2.82 9.98 1.33
N PHE A 51 2.31 9.41 0.24
CA PHE A 51 0.87 9.36 -0.04
C PHE A 51 0.26 8.04 0.39
N ASP A 52 0.95 6.96 0.05
CA ASP A 52 0.50 5.60 0.29
C ASP A 52 1.67 4.62 0.12
N ILE A 53 1.39 3.34 0.31
CA ILE A 53 2.32 2.26 -0.01
C ILE A 53 2.79 2.41 -1.46
N LYS A 54 4.11 2.50 -1.64
CA LYS A 54 4.82 2.67 -2.92
C LYS A 54 4.40 3.90 -3.71
N LYS A 55 3.98 4.96 -3.01
CA LYS A 55 3.63 6.27 -3.59
C LYS A 55 4.26 7.37 -2.75
N TYR A 56 5.45 7.80 -3.15
CA TYR A 56 6.18 8.87 -2.47
C TYR A 56 7.14 9.59 -3.41
N GLY A 57 7.53 10.79 -3.01
CA GLY A 57 8.55 11.58 -3.68
C GLY A 57 9.31 12.46 -2.70
N TYR A 58 10.58 12.69 -2.98
CA TYR A 58 11.45 13.47 -2.12
C TYR A 58 12.56 14.13 -2.92
N TRP A 59 13.23 15.12 -2.32
CA TRP A 59 14.44 15.68 -2.88
C TRP A 59 15.51 15.90 -1.80
N TYR A 60 16.75 15.94 -2.27
CA TYR A 60 17.94 16.22 -1.47
C TYR A 60 18.94 17.02 -2.31
N GLU A 61 19.97 17.56 -1.66
CA GLU A 61 21.09 18.24 -2.31
C GLU A 61 22.23 17.25 -2.51
N ASP A 62 22.80 17.20 -3.71
CA ASP A 62 24.03 16.44 -3.96
C ASP A 62 25.27 17.17 -3.42
N ASN A 63 26.45 16.61 -3.68
CA ASN A 63 27.73 17.19 -3.24
C ASN A 63 28.00 18.59 -3.85
N ASN A 64 27.35 18.91 -4.98
CA ASN A 64 27.45 20.18 -5.68
C ASN A 64 26.32 21.15 -5.30
N LYS A 65 25.52 20.81 -4.27
CA LYS A 65 24.32 21.55 -3.85
C LYS A 65 23.24 21.64 -4.94
N LEU A 66 23.25 20.72 -5.89
CA LEU A 66 22.21 20.62 -6.91
C LEU A 66 21.04 19.80 -6.37
N LYS A 67 19.82 20.27 -6.68
CA LYS A 67 18.60 19.59 -6.29
C LYS A 67 18.45 18.29 -7.07
N VAL A 68 18.40 17.16 -6.35
CA VAL A 68 18.11 15.84 -6.91
C VAL A 68 16.74 15.39 -6.46
N GLU A 69 15.86 15.17 -7.42
CA GLU A 69 14.49 14.73 -7.18
C GLU A 69 14.35 13.22 -7.41
N LYS A 70 13.57 12.56 -6.55
CA LYS A 70 13.26 11.13 -6.64
C LYS A 70 11.75 10.94 -6.53
N SER A 71 11.20 10.06 -7.36
CA SER A 71 9.78 9.70 -7.30
C SER A 71 9.54 8.22 -7.52
N VAL A 72 8.70 7.64 -6.67
CA VAL A 72 8.31 6.23 -6.69
C VAL A 72 6.80 6.15 -6.57
N PHE A 73 6.13 5.84 -7.67
CA PHE A 73 4.69 5.65 -7.75
C PHE A 73 4.42 4.32 -8.42
N ALA A 74 3.83 3.38 -7.68
CA ALA A 74 3.51 2.05 -8.19
C ALA A 74 2.68 2.14 -9.48
N GLY A 75 3.14 1.43 -10.52
CA GLY A 75 2.55 1.49 -11.86
C GLY A 75 3.26 2.45 -12.81
N LEU A 76 4.05 3.42 -12.31
CA LEU A 76 4.81 4.33 -13.17
C LEU A 76 6.29 3.97 -13.21
N LYS A 77 6.98 4.48 -14.24
CA LYS A 77 8.45 4.45 -14.30
C LYS A 77 9.01 5.27 -13.13
N ARG A 78 10.04 4.76 -12.45
CA ARG A 78 10.72 5.52 -11.39
C ARG A 78 11.23 6.86 -11.92
N ASN A 79 11.10 7.90 -11.11
CA ASN A 79 11.51 9.28 -11.43
C ASN A 79 10.78 9.88 -12.65
N SER A 80 9.60 9.36 -13.03
CA SER A 80 8.79 9.93 -14.12
C SER A 80 7.98 11.15 -13.71
N LEU A 81 7.79 11.38 -12.41
CA LEU A 81 7.13 12.56 -11.87
C LEU A 81 8.17 13.52 -11.32
N THR A 82 8.04 14.78 -11.70
CA THR A 82 8.76 15.91 -11.13
C THR A 82 8.28 16.18 -9.71
N PHE A 83 9.12 16.82 -8.89
CA PHE A 83 8.72 17.18 -7.53
C PHE A 83 7.59 18.22 -7.51
N ALA A 84 7.50 19.08 -8.52
CA ALA A 84 6.39 20.00 -8.69
C ALA A 84 5.06 19.26 -8.88
N GLU A 85 5.01 18.26 -9.77
CA GLU A 85 3.81 17.41 -9.94
C GLU A 85 3.44 16.69 -8.64
N ILE A 86 4.42 16.26 -7.85
CA ILE A 86 4.18 15.62 -6.54
C ILE A 86 3.50 16.58 -5.56
N ILE A 87 3.98 17.83 -5.47
CA ILE A 87 3.34 18.86 -4.63
C ILE A 87 1.91 19.11 -5.10
N GLU A 88 1.68 19.16 -6.41
CA GLU A 88 0.35 19.34 -6.97
C GLU A 88 -0.59 18.18 -6.64
N ILE A 89 -0.13 16.93 -6.71
CA ILE A 89 -0.88 15.75 -6.27
C ILE A 89 -1.20 15.84 -4.78
N PHE A 90 -0.26 16.31 -3.95
CA PHE A 90 -0.49 16.50 -2.52
C PHE A 90 -1.61 17.50 -2.22
N ASN A 91 -1.68 18.55 -3.04
CA ASN A 91 -2.71 19.57 -3.01
C ASN A 91 -4.03 19.14 -3.69
N GLY A 92 -4.14 17.87 -4.09
CA GLY A 92 -5.39 17.28 -4.60
C GLY A 92 -5.56 17.36 -6.11
N LYS A 93 -4.53 17.79 -6.88
CA LYS A 93 -4.59 17.68 -8.33
C LYS A 93 -4.47 16.21 -8.78
N GLN A 94 -5.09 15.92 -9.92
CA GLN A 94 -5.04 14.62 -10.57
C GLN A 94 -4.18 14.72 -11.83
N PHE A 95 -3.41 13.67 -12.09
CA PHE A 95 -2.63 13.54 -13.31
C PHE A 95 -2.96 12.24 -14.03
N ILE A 96 -3.07 12.30 -15.34
CA ILE A 96 -3.20 11.10 -16.18
C ILE A 96 -1.84 10.91 -16.87
N LYS A 97 -1.27 9.71 -16.72
CA LYS A 97 -0.03 9.32 -17.40
C LYS A 97 -0.31 8.08 -18.24
N GLU A 98 0.15 8.12 -19.48
CA GLU A 98 0.16 6.95 -20.34
C GLU A 98 1.33 6.03 -19.95
N ILE A 99 1.03 4.74 -19.87
CA ILE A 99 2.01 3.68 -19.75
C ILE A 99 1.98 2.93 -21.07
N PRO A 100 3.08 2.96 -21.85
CA PRO A 100 3.09 2.38 -23.18
C PRO A 100 3.09 0.84 -23.15
N LEU A 101 3.48 0.22 -22.03
CA LEU A 101 3.65 -1.21 -21.92
C LEU A 101 3.01 -1.76 -20.64
N ARG A 102 1.82 -2.35 -20.78
CA ARG A 102 1.09 -3.05 -19.73
C ARG A 102 0.71 -4.46 -20.17
N PHE A 103 0.90 -5.41 -19.28
CA PHE A 103 0.52 -6.80 -19.49
C PHE A 103 -0.89 -7.05 -18.94
N TYR A 104 -1.75 -7.59 -19.78
CA TYR A 104 -3.11 -7.98 -19.46
C TYR A 104 -3.21 -9.50 -19.51
N LYS A 105 -3.46 -10.13 -18.36
CA LYS A 105 -3.65 -11.58 -18.26
C LYS A 105 -5.14 -11.92 -18.25
N SER A 106 -5.59 -12.74 -19.20
CA SER A 106 -6.91 -13.35 -19.17
C SER A 106 -6.88 -14.60 -18.29
N PHE A 107 -7.74 -14.68 -17.27
CA PHE A 107 -7.91 -15.92 -16.49
C PHE A 107 -8.78 -16.96 -17.21
N LYS A 108 -9.56 -16.53 -18.22
CA LYS A 108 -10.43 -17.43 -19.00
C LYS A 108 -9.62 -18.23 -20.01
N ASP A 109 -8.78 -17.54 -20.77
CA ASP A 109 -8.07 -18.13 -21.91
C ASP A 109 -6.56 -18.28 -21.64
N LEU A 110 -6.10 -17.87 -20.45
CA LEU A 110 -4.69 -17.89 -20.01
C LEU A 110 -3.72 -17.11 -20.92
N ASN A 111 -4.24 -16.29 -21.83
CA ASN A 111 -3.47 -15.46 -22.73
C ASN A 111 -2.97 -14.17 -22.06
N ILE A 112 -1.80 -13.71 -22.50
CA ILE A 112 -1.20 -12.43 -22.11
C ILE A 112 -1.26 -11.50 -23.34
N ARG A 113 -1.85 -10.32 -23.17
CA ARG A 113 -1.82 -9.24 -24.17
C ARG A 113 -0.96 -8.09 -23.64
N ILE A 114 -0.24 -7.43 -24.54
CA ILE A 114 0.57 -6.25 -24.22
C ILE A 114 -0.10 -5.06 -24.91
N GLY A 115 -0.33 -3.98 -24.18
CA GLY A 115 -0.90 -2.75 -24.73
C GLY A 115 -0.61 -1.54 -23.84
N SER A 116 -0.97 -0.35 -24.31
CA SER A 116 -0.89 0.86 -23.51
C SER A 116 -2.10 0.99 -22.57
N SER A 117 -1.91 1.73 -21.49
CA SER A 117 -2.93 2.03 -20.50
C SER A 117 -2.69 3.42 -19.95
N GLU A 118 -3.77 4.12 -19.64
CA GLU A 118 -3.69 5.31 -18.81
C GLU A 118 -3.76 4.92 -17.33
N ILE A 119 -3.03 5.66 -16.50
CA ILE A 119 -3.16 5.62 -15.04
C ILE A 119 -3.45 7.03 -14.54
N THR A 120 -4.51 7.14 -13.75
CA THR A 120 -4.80 8.32 -12.95
C THR A 120 -4.02 8.27 -11.65
N ILE A 121 -3.30 9.34 -11.37
CA ILE A 121 -2.51 9.54 -10.17
C ILE A 121 -3.19 10.63 -9.36
N GLU A 122 -3.63 10.25 -8.16
CA GLU A 122 -4.29 11.15 -7.25
C GLU A 122 -4.00 10.74 -5.80
N LYS A 123 -4.18 11.70 -4.89
CA LYS A 123 -4.14 11.44 -3.46
C LYS A 123 -5.40 10.68 -3.06
N THR A 124 -5.26 9.37 -2.91
CA THR A 124 -6.35 8.44 -2.54
C THR A 124 -6.50 8.26 -1.04
N ASN A 125 -5.45 8.52 -0.26
CA ASN A 125 -5.47 8.33 1.19
C ASN A 125 -6.09 9.55 1.89
N MET A 126 -7.29 9.37 2.44
CA MET A 126 -7.89 10.30 3.42
C MET A 126 -7.38 10.07 4.86
N LYS A 127 -6.35 9.24 5.03
CA LYS A 127 -5.71 8.97 6.32
C LYS A 127 -5.22 10.28 6.93
N LYS A 128 -5.80 10.66 8.07
CA LYS A 128 -5.44 11.88 8.79
C LYS A 128 -4.42 11.52 9.88
N LEU A 129 -3.25 12.12 9.80
CA LEU A 129 -2.32 12.19 10.92
C LEU A 129 -2.64 13.47 11.70
N VAL A 130 -3.02 13.31 12.96
CA VAL A 130 -3.24 14.43 13.90
C VAL A 130 -2.24 14.20 15.02
N ASP A 131 -1.33 15.15 15.25
CA ASP A 131 -0.29 15.07 16.29
C ASP A 131 0.59 13.81 16.18
N ASN A 132 1.00 13.44 14.96
CA ASN A 132 1.73 12.19 14.65
C ASN A 132 1.02 10.90 15.09
N GLN A 133 -0.25 10.97 15.46
CA GLN A 133 -1.09 9.81 15.70
C GLN A 133 -1.93 9.51 14.46
N TYR A 134 -1.80 8.27 13.98
CA TYR A 134 -2.62 7.79 12.89
C TYR A 134 -4.07 7.65 13.35
N GLN A 135 -4.98 8.44 12.79
CA GLN A 135 -6.41 8.22 12.97
C GLN A 135 -6.89 7.25 11.89
N PRO A 136 -7.29 6.01 12.24
CA PRO A 136 -7.87 5.10 11.27
C PRO A 136 -9.13 5.75 10.68
N LEU A 137 -9.35 5.51 9.39
CA LEU A 137 -10.63 5.87 8.78
C LEU A 137 -11.73 5.23 9.62
N LYS A 138 -12.75 6.01 10.00
CA LYS A 138 -14.00 5.44 10.48
C LYS A 138 -14.56 4.64 9.31
N ILE A 139 -14.20 3.36 9.27
CA ILE A 139 -14.93 2.38 8.48
C ILE A 139 -16.30 2.42 9.15
N ASN A 140 -17.25 3.11 8.52
CA ASN A 140 -18.65 2.83 8.81
C ASN A 140 -18.73 1.33 8.64
N HIS A 141 -18.87 0.61 9.75
CA HIS A 141 -19.20 -0.80 9.68
C HIS A 141 -20.48 -0.79 8.86
N LEU A 142 -20.37 -1.13 7.57
CA LEU A 142 -21.48 -1.69 6.84
C LEU A 142 -22.01 -2.72 7.80
N ASN A 143 -23.23 -2.49 8.26
CA ASN A 143 -23.88 -3.27 9.29
C ASN A 143 -23.97 -4.69 8.70
N LEU A 144 -22.89 -5.48 8.83
CA LEU A 144 -22.73 -6.85 8.32
C LEU A 144 -23.67 -7.81 9.05
N ASN A 145 -24.61 -7.28 9.82
CA ASN A 145 -25.59 -8.00 10.59
C ASN A 145 -26.85 -8.38 9.81
N LEU A 146 -27.07 -7.96 8.55
CA LEU A 146 -28.40 -8.13 7.96
C LEU A 146 -28.53 -8.63 6.51
N GLU A 147 -27.48 -8.74 5.69
CA GLU A 147 -27.69 -9.16 4.29
C GLU A 147 -27.48 -10.66 4.00
N ASN A 148 -26.76 -11.41 4.85
CA ASN A 148 -26.46 -12.83 4.62
C ASN A 148 -27.30 -13.83 5.45
N ARG A 149 -28.45 -13.40 5.99
CA ARG A 149 -29.34 -14.32 6.74
C ARG A 149 -30.07 -15.32 5.85
N SER A 150 -30.19 -15.11 4.54
CA SER A 150 -30.91 -16.04 3.64
C SER A 150 -30.14 -17.37 3.46
N PHE A 151 -28.86 -17.29 3.13
CA PHE A 151 -28.02 -18.47 2.87
C PHE A 151 -27.75 -19.28 4.15
N ILE A 152 -27.45 -18.60 5.27
CA ILE A 152 -27.24 -19.28 6.55
C ILE A 152 -28.54 -19.92 7.05
N LYS A 153 -29.70 -19.25 6.92
CA LYS A 153 -31.00 -19.87 7.25
C LYS A 153 -31.31 -21.06 6.36
N TYR A 154 -31.00 -20.98 5.06
CA TYR A 154 -31.18 -22.10 4.13
C TYR A 154 -30.34 -23.32 4.54
N LEU A 155 -29.07 -23.12 4.87
CA LEU A 155 -28.17 -24.18 5.38
C LEU A 155 -28.69 -24.78 6.68
N ILE A 156 -29.08 -23.95 7.66
CA ILE A 156 -29.63 -24.42 8.93
C ILE A 156 -30.90 -25.25 8.71
N ASN A 157 -31.80 -24.81 7.81
CA ASN A 157 -33.02 -25.54 7.50
C ASN A 157 -32.75 -26.88 6.83
N LYS A 158 -31.80 -26.96 5.87
CA LYS A 158 -31.38 -28.23 5.28
C LYS A 158 -30.82 -29.20 6.31
N ILE A 159 -29.97 -28.72 7.21
CA ILE A 159 -29.38 -29.55 8.28
C ILE A 159 -30.47 -30.07 9.24
N LYS A 160 -31.44 -29.23 9.61
CA LYS A 160 -32.58 -29.65 10.45
C LYS A 160 -33.45 -30.71 9.79
N ILE A 161 -33.75 -30.57 8.50
CA ILE A 161 -34.53 -31.55 7.74
C ILE A 161 -33.80 -32.91 7.72
N HIS A 162 -32.50 -32.92 7.40
CA HIS A 162 -31.71 -34.16 7.40
C HIS A 162 -31.65 -34.80 8.79
N ARG A 163 -31.44 -34.02 9.86
CA ARG A 163 -31.46 -34.57 11.23
C ARG A 163 -32.81 -35.18 11.62
N LYS A 164 -33.93 -34.60 11.15
CA LYS A 164 -35.27 -35.11 11.43
C LYS A 164 -35.51 -36.44 10.72
N ILE A 165 -35.09 -36.56 9.45
CA ILE A 165 -35.16 -37.80 8.67
C ILE A 165 -34.33 -38.91 9.33
N TYR A 166 -33.11 -38.61 9.75
CA TYR A 166 -32.26 -39.60 10.43
C TYR A 166 -32.88 -40.09 11.75
N LYS A 167 -33.43 -39.19 12.59
CA LYS A 167 -34.13 -39.59 13.82
C LYS A 167 -35.37 -40.46 13.56
N SER A 168 -36.10 -40.21 12.48
CA SER A 168 -37.27 -41.02 12.11
C SER A 168 -36.89 -42.41 11.64
N ILE A 169 -35.74 -42.57 10.98
CA ILE A 169 -35.24 -43.87 10.50
C ILE A 169 -34.68 -44.71 11.66
N THR A 170 -34.04 -44.10 12.66
CA THR A 170 -33.52 -44.81 13.85
C THR A 170 -34.62 -45.24 14.83
N LEU A 171 -35.86 -44.76 14.69
CA LEU A 171 -37.01 -45.17 15.53
C LEU A 171 -37.84 -46.31 14.90
N ILE A 172 -37.54 -46.70 13.65
CA ILE A 172 -38.27 -47.73 12.89
C ILE A 172 -37.42 -49.02 12.73
N MET A 173 -36.17 -49.01 13.19
CA MET A 173 -35.33 -50.21 13.39
C MET A 173 -35.30 -50.58 14.87
#